data_AF-A0A024RYT5-F1
#
_entry.id   AF-A0A024RYT5-F1
#
_cell.length_a   1.000
_cell.length_b   1.000
_cell.length_c   1.000
_cell.angle_alpha   90.00
_cell.angle_beta   90.00
_cell.angle_gamma   90.00
#
_symmetry.space_group_name_H-M   'P 1'
#
loop_
_entity.id
_entity.type
_entity.pdbx_description
1 polymer ?
#
loop_
_entity_poly.entity_id
_entity_poly.type
_entity_poly.pdbx_seq_one_letter_code
_entity_poly.pdbx_strand_id
1 'polypeptide(L)'
;YAYTLQKYLRLQQQHEQLCSNLEQIRPRTASTGTLSTISSPSTSPVRTSIHALAASSPVSASTPSSRRHSRSGGARRASRHSRCFEDQLDTIVDEDTIYQISAEEQRLSDVNESIKRALTELLNCDAVRSDMRTRMWAQARLMETEQELRSGRRRRSS
;
A
#
# COMPACT_ATOMS: atom_id res chain seq x y z
N TYR A 1 -16.58 -26.76 -14.45
CA TYR A 1 -15.32 -26.00 -14.62
C TYR A 1 -15.38 -25.00 -15.79
N ALA A 2 -15.76 -25.37 -17.01
CA ALA A 2 -15.76 -24.46 -18.17
C ALA A 2 -16.67 -23.22 -17.98
N TYR A 3 -17.91 -23.41 -17.53
CA TYR A 3 -18.84 -22.31 -17.23
C TYR A 3 -18.30 -21.36 -16.14
N THR A 4 -17.84 -21.91 -15.02
CA THR A 4 -17.28 -21.14 -13.90
C THR A 4 -16.03 -20.36 -14.32
N LEU A 5 -15.17 -20.96 -15.15
CA LEU A 5 -13.99 -20.29 -15.71
C LEU A 5 -14.40 -19.14 -16.65
N GLN A 6 -15.38 -19.36 -17.53
CA GLN A 6 -15.89 -18.31 -18.40
C GLN A 6 -16.49 -17.14 -17.61
N LYS A 7 -17.24 -17.46 -16.53
CA LYS A 7 -17.76 -16.46 -15.59
C LYS A 7 -16.63 -15.66 -14.95
N TYR A 8 -15.58 -16.33 -14.48
CA TYR A 8 -14.38 -15.67 -13.94
C TYR A 8 -13.75 -14.72 -14.97
N LEU A 9 -13.53 -15.16 -16.20
CA LEU A 9 -12.92 -14.33 -17.25
C LEU A 9 -13.75 -13.06 -17.56
N ARG A 10 -15.07 -13.19 -17.60
CA ARG A 10 -15.97 -12.03 -17.78
C ARG A 10 -15.87 -11.06 -16.60
N LEU A 11 -15.86 -11.58 -15.37
CA LEU A 11 -15.74 -10.75 -14.17
C LEU A 11 -14.37 -10.04 -14.12
N GLN A 12 -13.30 -10.72 -14.55
CA GLN A 12 -11.96 -10.14 -14.64
C GLN A 12 -11.93 -8.96 -15.62
N GLN A 13 -12.58 -9.10 -16.79
CA GLN A 13 -12.73 -8.00 -17.74
C GLN A 13 -13.48 -6.82 -17.13
N GLN A 14 -14.57 -7.07 -16.41
CA GLN A 14 -15.32 -6.01 -15.72
C GLN A 14 -14.47 -5.33 -14.65
N HIS A 15 -13.71 -6.10 -13.86
CA HIS A 15 -12.78 -5.57 -12.88
C HIS A 15 -11.75 -4.62 -13.53
N GLU A 16 -11.13 -5.02 -14.63
CA GLU A 16 -10.14 -4.19 -15.36
C GLU A 16 -10.76 -2.88 -15.87
N GLN A 17 -12.00 -2.94 -16.37
CA GLN A 17 -12.73 -1.75 -16.80
C GLN A 17 -13.00 -0.79 -15.63
N LEU A 18 -13.46 -1.29 -14.49
CA LEU A 18 -13.72 -0.48 -13.29
C LEU A 18 -12.42 0.15 -12.75
N CYS A 19 -11.32 -0.61 -12.72
CA CYS A 19 -9.99 -0.09 -12.34
C CYS A 19 -9.55 1.03 -13.28
N SER A 20 -9.67 0.84 -14.60
CA SER A 20 -9.33 1.86 -15.59
C SER A 20 -10.21 3.11 -15.45
N ASN A 21 -11.51 2.94 -15.18
CA ASN A 21 -12.43 4.05 -14.99
C ASN A 21 -12.09 4.84 -13.71
N LEU A 22 -11.79 4.15 -12.60
CA LEU A 22 -11.33 4.78 -11.37
C LEU A 22 -10.02 5.55 -11.56
N GLU A 23 -9.08 5.05 -12.37
CA GLU A 23 -7.85 5.77 -12.71
C GLU A 23 -8.10 7.05 -13.53
N GLN A 24 -9.16 7.08 -14.34
CA GLN A 24 -9.55 8.25 -15.12
C GLN A 24 -10.30 9.31 -14.31
N ILE A 25 -11.19 8.87 -13.40
CA ILE A 25 -12.00 9.77 -12.57
C ILE A 25 -11.20 10.31 -11.40
N ARG A 26 -10.24 9.54 -10.85
CA ARG A 26 -9.36 10.03 -9.79
C ARG A 26 -8.62 11.26 -10.34
N PRO A 27 -8.77 12.44 -9.71
CA PRO A 27 -8.08 13.63 -10.18
C PRO A 27 -6.59 13.30 -10.24
N ARG A 28 -6.04 13.27 -11.45
CA ARG A 28 -4.60 13.37 -11.63
C ARG A 28 -4.24 14.71 -11.02
N THR A 29 -3.73 14.71 -9.79
CA THR A 29 -2.96 15.83 -9.27
C THR A 29 -2.03 16.24 -10.41
N ALA A 30 -2.27 17.40 -11.00
CA ALA A 30 -1.62 17.80 -12.23
C ALA A 30 -0.12 17.52 -12.07
N SER A 31 0.41 16.68 -12.96
CA SER A 31 1.86 16.56 -13.11
C SER A 31 2.32 17.92 -13.62
N THR A 32 2.68 18.81 -12.72
CA THR A 32 3.56 19.92 -13.02
C THR A 32 4.89 19.28 -13.37
N GLY A 33 5.09 19.07 -14.67
CA GLY A 33 6.32 18.50 -15.21
C GLY A 33 7.50 19.36 -14.81
N THR A 34 8.28 18.91 -13.84
CA THR A 34 9.70 19.24 -13.76
C THR A 34 10.47 17.94 -14.00
N LEU A 35 10.99 17.83 -15.22
CA LEU A 35 12.05 16.92 -15.58
C LEU A 35 13.17 17.02 -14.53
N SER A 36 13.42 15.95 -13.80
CA SER A 36 14.66 15.76 -13.06
C SER A 36 14.98 14.28 -13.06
N THR A 37 15.70 13.89 -14.10
CA THR A 37 16.61 12.75 -14.15
C THR A 37 17.47 12.73 -12.90
N ILE A 38 17.25 11.76 -12.00
CA ILE A 38 18.32 11.24 -11.14
C ILE A 38 18.17 9.73 -11.05
N SER A 39 18.76 9.06 -12.03
CA SER A 39 19.19 7.67 -11.92
C SER A 39 20.22 7.57 -10.79
N SER A 40 20.05 6.63 -9.85
CA SER A 40 21.13 5.79 -9.31
C SER A 40 20.62 4.79 -8.25
N PRO A 41 20.88 3.48 -8.42
CA PRO A 41 20.82 2.49 -7.35
C PRO A 41 22.14 2.56 -6.55
N SER A 42 22.09 2.79 -5.24
CA SER A 42 23.30 2.74 -4.41
C SER A 42 23.46 1.36 -3.78
N THR A 43 24.49 0.68 -4.26
CA THR A 43 25.04 -0.60 -3.84
C THR A 43 25.62 -0.56 -2.44
N SER A 44 25.46 -1.67 -1.72
CA SER A 44 26.12 -2.02 -0.45
C SER A 44 27.67 -1.92 -0.52
N PRO A 45 28.34 -1.70 0.63
CA PRO A 45 29.54 -2.48 0.94
C PRO A 45 29.57 -2.95 2.43
N VAL A 46 29.72 -4.25 2.68
CA VAL A 46 30.97 -5.00 3.03
C VAL A 46 31.15 -5.24 4.54
N ARG A 47 31.37 -6.52 4.86
CA ARG A 47 31.70 -7.16 6.14
C ARG A 47 33.16 -6.91 6.52
N THR A 48 33.47 -6.87 7.82
CA THR A 48 34.60 -7.51 8.56
C THR A 48 34.63 -6.90 9.98
N SER A 49 34.56 -7.61 11.11
CA SER A 49 35.34 -8.73 11.66
C SER A 49 36.23 -8.25 12.82
N ILE A 50 35.87 -8.69 14.03
CA ILE A 50 36.69 -9.29 15.11
C ILE A 50 37.88 -8.48 15.68
N HIS A 51 37.99 -8.51 17.02
CA HIS A 51 39.15 -8.45 17.94
C HIS A 51 38.80 -7.52 19.12
N ALA A 52 38.99 -7.82 20.41
CA ALA A 52 39.71 -8.87 21.13
C ALA A 52 39.05 -8.99 22.54
N LEU A 53 38.76 -10.19 23.04
CA LEU A 53 39.51 -10.97 24.05
C LEU A 53 39.58 -10.37 25.48
N ALA A 54 39.36 -11.28 26.44
CA ALA A 54 39.54 -11.20 27.91
C ALA A 54 38.47 -10.41 28.69
N ALA A 55 38.01 -10.81 29.87
CA ALA A 55 38.03 -12.06 30.62
C ALA A 55 37.03 -11.88 31.78
N SER A 56 36.27 -12.93 32.07
CA SER A 56 35.88 -13.38 33.42
C SER A 56 35.32 -12.38 34.46
N SER A 57 33.98 -12.32 34.54
CA SER A 57 33.14 -12.44 35.76
C SER A 57 33.39 -11.48 36.96
N PRO A 58 32.65 -11.63 38.08
CA PRO A 58 31.37 -10.95 38.32
C PRO A 58 31.41 -10.10 39.61
N VAL A 59 30.49 -9.16 39.84
CA VAL A 59 29.90 -8.92 41.18
C VAL A 59 28.82 -7.84 41.12
N SER A 60 27.73 -8.15 41.80
CA SER A 60 26.65 -7.26 42.22
C SER A 60 27.16 -6.01 42.94
N ALA A 61 26.47 -4.88 42.79
CA ALA A 61 25.79 -4.21 43.91
C ALA A 61 25.38 -2.76 43.60
N SER A 62 24.22 -2.40 44.15
CA SER A 62 23.85 -1.09 44.73
C SER A 62 23.65 0.14 43.82
N THR A 63 22.36 0.51 43.71
CA THR A 63 21.75 1.87 43.84
C THR A 63 22.50 2.81 44.82
N PRO A 64 22.34 4.17 44.89
CA PRO A 64 21.23 5.02 44.42
C PRO A 64 21.63 6.44 43.90
N SER A 65 20.63 7.30 43.70
CA SER A 65 20.63 8.75 44.04
C SER A 65 21.10 9.82 43.02
N SER A 66 20.09 10.57 42.54
CA SER A 66 19.99 12.04 42.51
C SER A 66 21.21 12.87 42.08
N ARG A 67 21.09 13.59 40.95
CA ARG A 67 21.33 15.05 40.91
C ARG A 67 20.87 15.73 39.61
N ARG A 68 20.15 16.83 39.82
CA ARG A 68 19.63 17.78 38.83
C ARG A 68 20.76 18.53 38.10
N HIS A 69 20.54 18.89 36.84
CA HIS A 69 21.07 20.14 36.28
C HIS A 69 20.12 20.75 35.26
N SER A 70 19.59 21.92 35.61
CA SER A 70 18.94 22.89 34.73
C SER A 70 20.01 23.57 33.87
N ARG A 71 19.78 23.73 32.56
CA ARG A 71 20.36 24.84 31.78
C ARG A 71 19.34 25.37 30.78
N SER A 72 18.93 26.60 31.07
CA SER A 72 18.22 27.57 30.26
C SER A 72 19.02 28.04 29.05
N GLY A 73 18.32 28.46 27.99
CA GLY A 73 18.81 29.40 26.97
C GLY A 73 18.65 28.85 25.55
N GLY A 74 17.98 29.50 24.60
CA GLY A 74 17.36 30.82 24.60
C GLY A 74 16.54 31.00 23.32
N ALA A 75 15.58 31.91 23.38
CA ALA A 75 14.81 32.35 22.23
C ALA A 75 15.71 33.11 21.24
N ARG A 76 15.63 32.78 19.95
CA ARG A 76 15.95 33.69 18.85
C ARG A 76 14.91 33.53 17.75
N ARG A 77 13.96 34.47 17.72
CA ARG A 77 13.21 34.83 16.52
C ARG A 77 14.16 35.56 15.58
N ALA A 78 14.27 35.10 14.35
CA ALA A 78 14.66 35.93 13.22
C ALA A 78 13.79 35.53 12.03
N SER A 79 12.82 36.41 11.77
CA SER A 79 11.97 36.45 10.60
C SER A 79 12.81 36.80 9.37
N ARG A 80 12.51 36.16 8.23
CA ARG A 80 12.22 36.76 6.91
C ARG A 80 12.69 35.85 5.77
N HIS A 81 11.74 35.16 5.15
CA HIS A 81 11.63 35.21 3.70
C HIS A 81 10.17 35.13 3.30
N SER A 82 9.64 36.31 2.94
CA SER A 82 8.45 36.46 2.13
C SER A 82 8.80 36.01 0.70
N ARG A 83 8.19 34.91 0.27
CA ARG A 83 7.68 34.65 -1.09
C ARG A 83 6.46 33.74 -0.84
N CYS A 84 5.26 34.31 -0.74
CA CYS A 84 4.41 34.58 -1.90
C CYS A 84 4.44 33.38 -2.86
N PHE A 85 3.76 32.32 -2.47
CA PHE A 85 3.16 31.36 -3.38
C PHE A 85 1.75 31.14 -2.84
N GLU A 86 0.89 32.13 -3.13
CA GLU A 86 -0.51 31.81 -3.40
C GLU A 86 -0.55 30.73 -4.48
N ASP A 87 -1.63 29.95 -4.44
CA ASP A 87 -2.05 29.05 -5.51
C ASP A 87 -1.49 27.62 -5.53
N GLN A 88 -1.27 27.01 -4.36
CA GLN A 88 -1.70 25.62 -4.22
C GLN A 88 -3.14 25.62 -3.71
N LEU A 89 -4.05 26.12 -4.54
CA LEU A 89 -5.43 25.64 -4.46
C LEU A 89 -5.33 24.13 -4.68
N ASP A 90 -5.41 23.35 -3.60
CA ASP A 90 -5.98 22.02 -3.69
C ASP A 90 -7.25 22.22 -4.50
N THR A 91 -7.24 21.76 -5.76
CA THR A 91 -8.42 21.80 -6.60
C THR A 91 -9.42 20.97 -5.83
N ILE A 92 -10.36 21.66 -5.16
CA ILE A 92 -11.40 21.03 -4.36
C ILE A 92 -12.08 20.08 -5.34
N VAL A 93 -11.85 18.78 -5.14
CA VAL A 93 -12.47 17.76 -5.98
C VAL A 93 -13.95 17.96 -5.80
N ASP A 94 -14.66 18.19 -6.91
CA ASP A 94 -16.11 18.40 -6.89
C ASP A 94 -16.77 17.26 -6.11
N GLU A 95 -17.72 17.59 -5.23
CA GLU A 95 -18.42 16.60 -4.38
C GLU A 95 -18.98 15.45 -5.23
N ASP A 96 -19.51 15.77 -6.41
CA ASP A 96 -19.99 14.83 -7.41
C ASP A 96 -18.92 13.83 -7.87
N THR A 97 -17.67 14.28 -8.04
CA THR A 97 -16.55 13.41 -8.42
C THR A 97 -16.21 12.44 -7.27
N ILE A 98 -16.29 12.91 -6.02
CA ILE A 98 -16.05 12.07 -4.84
C ILE A 98 -17.13 10.97 -4.72
N TYR A 99 -18.40 11.32 -4.93
CA TYR A 99 -19.49 10.33 -4.96
C TYR A 99 -19.31 9.33 -6.11
N GLN A 100 -18.90 9.80 -7.29
CA GLN A 100 -18.67 8.94 -8.44
C GLN A 100 -17.55 7.93 -8.18
N ILE A 101 -16.42 8.38 -7.62
CA ILE A 101 -15.32 7.50 -7.19
C ILE A 101 -15.82 6.47 -6.18
N SER A 102 -16.55 6.91 -5.16
CA SER A 102 -17.06 6.02 -4.10
C SER A 102 -18.02 4.96 -4.64
N ALA A 103 -18.92 5.34 -5.56
CA ALA A 103 -19.85 4.43 -6.21
C ALA A 103 -19.12 3.38 -7.07
N GLU A 104 -18.10 3.80 -7.80
CA GLU A 104 -17.32 2.92 -8.65
C GLU A 104 -16.39 2.00 -7.83
N GLU A 105 -15.81 2.48 -6.72
CA GLU A 105 -15.09 1.65 -5.75
C GLU A 105 -16.01 0.60 -5.09
N GLN A 106 -17.28 0.95 -4.82
CA GLN A 106 -18.24 -0.02 -4.31
C GLN A 106 -18.55 -1.11 -5.34
N ARG A 107 -18.80 -0.72 -6.61
CA ARG A 107 -18.97 -1.68 -7.70
C ARG A 107 -17.76 -2.59 -7.88
N LEU A 108 -16.55 -2.04 -7.78
CA LEU A 108 -15.31 -2.82 -7.83
C LEU A 108 -15.25 -3.84 -6.70
N SER A 109 -15.64 -3.45 -5.48
CA SER A 109 -15.74 -4.34 -4.33
C SER A 109 -16.72 -5.51 -4.60
N ASP A 110 -17.90 -5.23 -5.17
CA ASP A 110 -18.92 -6.25 -5.45
C ASP A 110 -18.48 -7.23 -6.56
N VAL A 111 -17.80 -6.72 -7.59
CA VAL A 111 -17.18 -7.54 -8.64
C VAL A 111 -16.09 -8.43 -8.04
N ASN A 112 -15.23 -7.89 -7.17
CA ASN A 112 -14.19 -8.67 -6.49
C ASN A 112 -14.77 -9.78 -5.60
N GLU A 113 -15.88 -9.54 -4.91
CA GLU A 113 -16.58 -10.61 -4.20
C GLU A 113 -17.10 -11.69 -5.16
N SER A 114 -17.60 -11.29 -6.32
CA SER A 114 -18.09 -12.22 -7.35
C SER A 114 -16.96 -13.05 -7.97
N ILE A 115 -15.79 -12.44 -8.20
CA ILE A 115 -14.56 -13.12 -8.62
C ILE A 115 -14.14 -14.14 -7.57
N LYS A 116 -14.10 -13.74 -6.29
CA LYS A 116 -13.78 -14.63 -5.16
C LYS A 116 -14.72 -15.84 -5.12
N ARG A 117 -16.03 -15.64 -5.28
CA ARG A 117 -17.02 -16.74 -5.35
C ARG A 117 -16.74 -17.68 -6.53
N ALA A 118 -16.50 -17.13 -7.73
CA ALA A 118 -16.21 -17.92 -8.92
C ALA A 118 -14.92 -18.75 -8.80
N LEU A 119 -13.84 -18.17 -8.24
CA LEU A 119 -12.58 -18.88 -8.01
C LEU A 119 -12.75 -19.99 -6.96
N THR A 120 -13.52 -19.76 -5.91
CA THR A 120 -13.84 -20.78 -4.91
C THR A 120 -14.64 -21.93 -5.51
N GLU A 121 -15.64 -21.63 -6.33
CA GLU A 121 -16.41 -22.63 -7.08
C GLU A 121 -15.53 -23.40 -8.08
N LEU A 122 -14.57 -22.73 -8.71
CA LEU A 122 -13.61 -23.35 -9.62
C LEU A 122 -12.70 -24.35 -8.88
N LEU A 123 -12.23 -24.02 -7.67
CA LEU A 123 -11.48 -24.93 -6.81
C LEU A 123 -12.30 -26.14 -6.35
N ASN A 124 -13.62 -26.00 -6.27
CA ASN A 124 -14.54 -27.09 -5.94
C ASN A 124 -14.84 -28.02 -7.13
N CYS A 125 -14.48 -27.65 -8.36
CA CYS A 125 -14.69 -28.50 -9.54
C CYS A 125 -13.71 -29.67 -9.59
N ASP A 126 -14.19 -30.90 -9.84
CA ASP A 126 -13.35 -32.11 -9.86
C ASP A 126 -12.16 -32.04 -10.83
N ALA A 127 -12.37 -31.50 -12.04
CA ALA A 127 -11.29 -31.32 -13.03
C ALA A 127 -10.12 -30.46 -12.51
N VAL A 128 -10.43 -29.43 -11.73
CA VAL A 128 -9.42 -28.54 -11.11
C VAL A 128 -8.84 -29.19 -9.85
N ARG A 129 -9.63 -29.98 -9.12
CA ARG A 129 -9.14 -30.79 -8.00
C ARG A 129 -8.12 -31.83 -8.43
N SER A 130 -8.24 -32.39 -9.63
CA SER A 130 -7.25 -33.32 -10.18
C SER A 130 -6.01 -32.64 -10.78
N ASP A 131 -6.09 -31.37 -11.21
CA ASP A 131 -4.97 -30.66 -11.83
C ASP A 131 -4.27 -29.69 -10.86
N MET A 132 -3.07 -30.06 -10.41
CA MET A 132 -2.27 -29.26 -9.49
C MET A 132 -1.95 -27.86 -10.02
N ARG A 133 -1.66 -27.74 -11.31
CA ARG A 133 -1.26 -26.47 -11.92
C ARG A 133 -2.43 -25.49 -11.92
N THR A 134 -3.59 -25.94 -12.41
CA THR A 134 -4.79 -25.10 -12.47
C THR A 134 -5.27 -24.73 -11.06
N ARG A 135 -5.15 -25.64 -10.09
CA ARG A 135 -5.50 -25.37 -8.69
C ARG A 135 -4.61 -24.30 -8.06
N MET A 136 -3.29 -24.42 -8.21
CA MET A 136 -2.35 -23.41 -7.69
C MET A 136 -2.60 -22.05 -8.32
N TRP A 137 -2.86 -22.00 -9.63
CA TRP A 137 -3.23 -20.76 -10.32
C TRP A 137 -4.50 -20.13 -9.73
N ALA A 138 -5.56 -20.92 -9.57
CA ALA A 138 -6.82 -20.42 -9.00
C ALA A 138 -6.66 -19.96 -7.54
N GLN A 139 -5.83 -20.65 -6.74
CA GLN A 139 -5.49 -20.24 -5.38
C GLN A 139 -4.69 -18.93 -5.35
N ALA A 140 -3.66 -18.79 -6.18
CA ALA A 140 -2.88 -17.55 -6.27
C ALA A 140 -3.79 -16.36 -6.62
N ARG A 141 -4.66 -16.55 -7.62
CA ARG A 141 -5.63 -15.54 -8.03
C ARG A 141 -6.64 -15.19 -6.94
N LEU A 142 -7.08 -16.19 -6.17
CA LEU A 142 -7.97 -15.98 -5.03
C LEU A 142 -7.31 -15.11 -3.95
N MET A 143 -6.03 -15.36 -3.65
CA MET A 143 -5.27 -14.57 -2.68
C MET A 143 -5.09 -13.11 -3.13
N GLU A 144 -4.81 -12.89 -4.42
CA GLU A 144 -4.74 -11.55 -5.02
C GLU A 144 -6.07 -10.80 -4.84
N THR A 145 -7.21 -11.41 -5.22
CA THR A 145 -8.54 -10.79 -5.07
C THR A 145 -8.88 -10.50 -3.61
N GLU A 146 -8.53 -11.39 -2.68
CA GLU A 146 -8.73 -11.13 -1.25
C GLU A 146 -7.87 -9.98 -0.72
N GLN A 147 -6.63 -9.85 -1.21
CA GLN A 147 -5.75 -8.76 -0.84
C GLN A 147 -6.32 -7.41 -1.30
N GLU A 148 -6.89 -7.34 -2.50
CA GLU A 148 -7.55 -6.13 -3.00
C GLU A 148 -8.76 -5.74 -2.15
N LEU A 149 -9.62 -6.71 -1.80
CA LEU A 149 -10.79 -6.48 -0.92
C LEU A 149 -10.37 -5.93 0.46
N ARG A 150 -9.27 -6.44 1.03
CA ARG A 150 -8.72 -5.96 2.30
C ARG A 150 -8.19 -4.53 2.17
N SER A 151 -7.49 -4.24 1.07
CA SER A 151 -6.90 -2.93 0.78
C SER A 151 -7.97 -1.84 0.63
N GLY A 152 -9.04 -2.14 -0.11
CA GLY A 152 -10.15 -1.21 -0.32
C GLY A 152 -10.97 -0.94 0.96
N ARG A 153 -11.07 -1.91 1.87
CA ARG A 153 -11.75 -1.70 3.16
C ARG A 153 -10.98 -0.73 4.06
N ARG A 154 -9.65 -0.86 4.10
CA ARG A 154 -8.78 -0.03 4.94
C ARG A 154 -8.79 1.45 4.54
N ARG A 155 -8.91 1.74 3.24
CA ARG A 155 -9.03 3.11 2.72
C ARG A 155 -10.35 3.79 3.12
N ARG A 156 -11.43 3.03 3.26
CA ARG A 156 -12.77 3.52 3.65
C ARG A 156 -12.98 3.64 5.17
N SER A 157 -12.00 3.22 5.97
CA SER A 157 -12.09 3.19 7.44
C SER A 157 -11.36 4.36 8.12
N SER A 158 -10.90 5.36 7.36
CA SER A 158 -10.15 6.52 7.83
C SER A 158 -10.89 7.80 7.51
#